data_AF-A0A952GC67-F1
#
_entry.id   AF-A0A952GC67-F1
#
_cell.length_a   1.000
_cell.length_b   1.000
_cell.length_c   1.000
_cell.angle_alpha   90.00
_cell.angle_beta   90.00
_cell.angle_gamma   90.00
#
_symmetry.space_group_name_H-M   'P 1'
#
loop_
_entity.id
_entity.type
_entity.pdbx_description
1 polymer ?
#
loop_
_entity_poly.entity_id
_entity_poly.type
_entity_poly.pdbx_seq_one_letter_code
_entity_poly.pdbx_strand_id
1 'polypeptide(L)'
;TVQRYGAAVVVMAFDEQGQAATYEDKIRICERAYRILVNEVGFAPEDIIFDPNILTVATGMEEHNNYAVDFINATRWIKQNLPHAKVSGGVSNISFSFRGNNKVREAMHAAFLYHAIAAGMDMGIVNAGMLEVYEEIEPELKELVEDVLLNRRADATERLVDFGEQLKASCATGGATTEKKTEEWRNGSVEDRLAHALVKGIDTHIAADTEEARAKLGRPLLVIEGPLMAGMGIVGDLFGAGKMFLPQVVKSARVMKKAVAYLTPFMEAEKEAMAAAGIEVRTQGKIVLATVKGDVHDIGKNIVGVVLACNNYEVIDMGVMVPAEKILERAKEIRADIIGLSGLITPSLDEMVHVAREMERQNFKIPLLIGGATTSRAHTAIKIAPHYSEPVVHVLDASRAVPVTTSLLSEEGRQSFIDQHRAEYEGVRKAHAAPKLKAVPIADARARRTPIEWRAEDISQPAFTGVRVLNNFPLEELRKFIDWSPFFHAWGLKGIYPRILDDEKQGAQARQIFTEGNALLDKIIAGKLITARAVYGFWPANAVGDDVELYTDETRSTVLDRFYFLRQQVNREGKEPCRCLSDFVAPKETGLQDHVGAFAVTSGIGLRELCDRYKAEHDDYSAIMAEALADRLA
;
A
#
# COMPACT_ATOMS: atom_id res chain seq x y z
N THR A 1 12.82 1.18 32.11
CA THR A 1 12.46 2.00 30.93
C THR A 1 11.37 1.35 30.10
N VAL A 2 11.51 0.10 29.68
CA VAL A 2 10.50 -0.62 28.88
C VAL A 2 9.11 -0.63 29.55
N GLN A 3 9.03 -0.97 30.84
CA GLN A 3 7.76 -0.94 31.62
C GLN A 3 7.08 0.43 31.64
N ARG A 4 7.84 1.53 31.64
CA ARG A 4 7.27 2.91 31.64
C ARG A 4 6.60 3.26 30.31
N TYR A 5 6.99 2.59 29.22
CA TYR A 5 6.41 2.79 27.89
C TYR A 5 5.26 1.82 27.59
N GLY A 6 4.93 0.90 28.51
CA GLY A 6 3.87 -0.09 28.30
C GLY A 6 4.17 -1.07 27.17
N ALA A 7 5.45 -1.40 26.95
CA ALA A 7 5.89 -2.29 25.89
C ALA A 7 6.26 -3.69 26.43
N ALA A 8 6.06 -4.72 25.60
CA ALA A 8 6.53 -6.08 25.85
C ALA A 8 8.06 -6.21 25.73
N VAL A 9 8.63 -7.26 26.32
CA VAL A 9 10.08 -7.55 26.28
C VAL A 9 10.35 -8.87 25.57
N VAL A 10 11.40 -8.89 24.75
CA VAL A 10 12.00 -10.12 24.22
C VAL A 10 13.28 -10.40 25.01
N VAL A 11 13.32 -11.56 25.66
CA VAL A 11 14.44 -12.00 26.50
C VAL A 11 15.14 -13.16 25.80
N MET A 12 16.31 -12.89 25.22
CA MET A 12 17.15 -13.96 24.69
C MET A 12 17.77 -14.78 25.81
N ALA A 13 17.83 -16.10 25.66
CA ALA A 13 18.41 -17.02 26.63
C ALA A 13 19.95 -16.94 26.62
N PHE A 14 20.46 -15.84 27.18
CA PHE A 14 21.89 -15.57 27.34
C PHE A 14 22.14 -15.12 28.77
N ASP A 15 23.12 -15.71 29.43
CA ASP A 15 23.54 -15.32 30.78
C ASP A 15 25.06 -15.11 30.86
N GLU A 16 25.60 -14.99 32.08
CA GLU A 16 27.03 -14.74 32.31
C GLU A 16 27.92 -15.88 31.83
N GLN A 17 27.37 -17.08 31.60
CA GLN A 17 28.08 -18.25 31.07
C GLN A 17 27.96 -18.37 29.55
N GLY A 18 27.15 -17.53 28.90
CA GLY A 18 27.00 -17.45 27.45
C GLY A 18 25.61 -17.79 26.95
N GLN A 19 25.53 -18.23 25.70
CA GLN A 19 24.28 -18.60 25.03
C GLN A 19 23.77 -19.97 25.50
N ALA A 20 22.45 -20.10 25.69
CA ALA A 20 21.82 -21.37 25.99
C ALA A 20 21.87 -22.33 24.78
N ALA A 21 22.75 -23.33 24.84
CA ALA A 21 22.90 -24.34 23.77
C ALA A 21 22.06 -25.58 24.03
N THR A 22 22.15 -26.15 25.23
CA THR A 22 21.47 -27.38 25.64
C THR A 22 20.05 -27.12 26.13
N TYR A 23 19.22 -28.16 26.21
CA TYR A 23 17.89 -28.08 26.83
C TYR A 23 17.97 -27.55 28.28
N GLU A 24 18.91 -28.08 29.08
CA GLU A 24 19.12 -27.71 30.48
C GLU A 24 19.46 -26.22 30.63
N ASP A 25 20.32 -25.68 29.76
CA ASP A 25 20.67 -24.26 29.79
C ASP A 25 19.48 -23.38 29.41
N LYS A 26 18.70 -23.78 28.39
CA LYS A 26 17.54 -23.02 27.92
C LYS A 26 16.50 -22.86 29.02
N ILE A 27 16.16 -23.95 29.73
CA ILE A 27 15.17 -23.89 30.82
C ILE A 27 15.70 -23.11 32.03
N ARG A 28 16.97 -23.34 32.42
CA ARG A 28 17.60 -22.69 33.56
C ARG A 28 17.63 -21.17 33.40
N ILE A 29 18.00 -20.68 32.21
CA ILE A 29 18.09 -19.24 31.93
C ILE A 29 16.70 -18.60 31.85
N CYS A 30 15.76 -19.23 31.13
CA CYS A 30 14.40 -18.69 31.02
C CYS A 30 13.68 -18.66 32.38
N GLU A 31 13.83 -19.69 33.21
CA GLU A 31 13.28 -19.74 34.56
C GLU A 31 13.84 -18.62 35.44
N ARG A 32 15.17 -18.43 35.43
CA ARG A 32 15.84 -17.37 36.19
C ARG A 32 15.34 -15.99 35.78
N ALA A 33 15.27 -15.73 34.47
CA ALA A 33 14.79 -14.46 33.94
C ALA A 33 13.31 -14.21 34.28
N TYR A 34 12.45 -15.23 34.18
CA TYR A 34 11.04 -15.13 34.54
C TYR A 34 10.87 -14.76 36.02
N ARG A 35 11.59 -15.42 36.93
CA ARG A 35 11.52 -15.12 38.37
C ARG A 35 11.93 -13.68 38.68
N ILE A 36 12.99 -13.18 38.05
CA ILE A 36 13.43 -11.79 38.24
C ILE A 36 12.35 -10.82 37.73
N LEU A 37 11.89 -11.01 36.49
CA LEU A 37 10.93 -10.09 35.86
C LEU A 37 9.58 -10.07 36.59
N VAL A 38 9.07 -11.24 36.98
CA VAL A 38 7.75 -11.34 37.61
C VAL A 38 7.80 -11.06 39.11
N ASN A 39 8.71 -11.70 39.85
CA ASN A 39 8.69 -11.66 41.32
C ASN A 39 9.40 -10.44 41.90
N GLU A 40 10.47 -9.95 41.25
CA GLU A 40 11.26 -8.83 41.77
C GLU A 40 10.88 -7.49 41.12
N VAL A 41 10.64 -7.48 39.80
CA VAL A 41 10.34 -6.26 39.04
C VAL A 41 8.84 -5.97 38.93
N GLY A 42 7.98 -6.99 39.07
CA GLY A 42 6.53 -6.86 38.92
C GLY A 42 6.10 -6.61 37.46
N PHE A 43 6.80 -7.23 36.51
CA PHE A 43 6.45 -7.20 35.09
C PHE A 43 5.27 -8.14 34.81
N ALA A 44 4.36 -7.74 33.92
CA ALA A 44 3.22 -8.58 33.53
C ALA A 44 3.71 -9.82 32.77
N PRO A 45 3.42 -11.06 33.23
CA PRO A 45 3.89 -12.29 32.60
C PRO A 45 3.52 -12.44 31.11
N GLU A 46 2.34 -11.95 30.71
CA GLU A 46 1.83 -11.96 29.33
C GLU A 46 2.63 -11.09 28.34
N ASP A 47 3.44 -10.17 28.86
CA ASP A 47 4.30 -9.26 28.10
C ASP A 47 5.76 -9.74 28.02
N ILE A 48 6.06 -10.95 28.52
CA ILE A 48 7.38 -11.58 28.45
C ILE A 48 7.41 -12.57 27.28
N ILE A 49 8.36 -12.37 26.36
CA ILE A 49 8.61 -13.24 25.21
C ILE A 49 10.04 -13.80 25.35
N PHE A 50 10.18 -15.10 25.57
CA PHE A 50 11.49 -15.75 25.60
C PHE A 50 11.95 -16.14 24.20
N ASP A 51 13.23 -15.92 23.89
CA ASP A 51 13.92 -16.53 22.75
C ASP A 51 14.93 -17.57 23.29
N PRO A 52 14.59 -18.87 23.31
CA PRO A 52 15.47 -19.93 23.78
C PRO A 52 16.67 -20.23 22.86
N ASN A 53 16.94 -19.39 21.84
CA ASN A 53 17.96 -19.55 20.81
C ASN A 53 17.74 -20.76 19.89
N ILE A 54 17.31 -20.52 18.67
CA ILE A 54 17.39 -21.51 17.58
C ILE A 54 18.84 -21.54 17.07
N LEU A 55 19.48 -22.71 17.16
CA LEU A 55 20.85 -22.95 16.73
C LEU A 55 20.89 -23.85 15.50
N THR A 56 22.00 -23.80 14.76
CA THR A 56 22.17 -24.51 13.48
C THR A 56 22.37 -26.01 13.67
N VAL A 57 21.63 -26.83 12.91
CA VAL A 57 21.83 -28.28 12.82
C VAL A 57 22.52 -28.68 11.50
N ALA A 58 22.83 -29.97 11.34
CA ALA A 58 23.49 -30.51 10.16
C ALA A 58 24.85 -29.84 9.84
N THR A 59 25.62 -29.50 10.87
CA THR A 59 26.95 -28.89 10.71
C THR A 59 28.07 -29.92 10.59
N GLY A 60 27.76 -31.21 10.71
CA GLY A 60 28.75 -32.30 10.78
C GLY A 60 29.37 -32.52 12.17
N MET A 61 28.91 -31.80 13.21
CA MET A 61 29.36 -31.99 14.60
C MET A 61 28.25 -32.68 15.39
N GLU A 62 28.57 -33.80 16.04
CA GLU A 62 27.58 -34.62 16.77
C GLU A 62 26.85 -33.82 17.87
N GLU A 63 27.58 -32.93 18.54
CA GLU A 63 27.07 -32.03 19.59
C GLU A 63 25.96 -31.07 19.09
N HIS A 64 25.89 -30.81 17.78
CA HIS A 64 24.91 -29.89 17.19
C HIS A 64 23.65 -30.60 16.72
N ASN A 65 23.65 -31.94 16.64
CA ASN A 65 22.54 -32.71 16.09
C ASN A 65 21.25 -32.53 16.91
N ASN A 66 21.37 -32.28 18.21
CA ASN A 66 20.21 -32.20 19.10
C ASN A 66 19.61 -30.78 19.26
N TYR A 67 20.21 -29.75 18.68
CA TYR A 67 19.80 -28.35 18.93
C TYR A 67 18.34 -28.04 18.57
N ALA A 68 17.83 -28.64 17.50
CA ALA A 68 16.43 -28.52 17.11
C ALA A 68 15.49 -29.12 18.17
N VAL A 69 15.82 -30.34 18.64
CA VAL A 69 15.08 -31.08 19.66
C VAL A 69 15.09 -30.34 20.99
N ASP A 70 16.25 -29.82 21.39
CA ASP A 70 16.42 -29.05 22.62
C ASP A 70 15.57 -27.79 22.64
N PHE A 71 15.47 -27.07 21.50
CA PHE A 71 14.59 -25.92 21.38
C PHE A 71 13.11 -26.30 21.51
N ILE A 72 12.67 -27.36 20.82
CA ILE A 72 11.29 -27.84 20.86
C ILE A 72 10.91 -28.27 22.29
N ASN A 73 11.81 -28.97 22.98
CA ASN A 73 11.59 -29.40 24.35
C ASN A 73 11.60 -28.22 25.33
N ALA A 74 12.52 -27.26 25.18
CA ALA A 74 12.56 -26.04 26.00
C ALA A 74 11.28 -25.21 25.81
N THR A 75 10.77 -25.11 24.59
CA THR A 75 9.49 -24.45 24.29
C THR A 75 8.36 -25.09 25.09
N ARG A 76 8.22 -26.43 25.02
CA ARG A 76 7.21 -27.16 25.79
C ARG A 76 7.33 -26.93 27.29
N TRP A 77 8.57 -26.95 27.80
CA TRP A 77 8.85 -26.72 29.21
C TRP A 77 8.45 -25.30 29.64
N ILE A 78 8.82 -24.27 28.86
CA ILE A 78 8.49 -22.86 29.14
C ILE A 78 6.97 -22.70 29.21
N LYS A 79 6.22 -23.23 28.23
CA LYS A 79 4.76 -23.11 28.23
C LYS A 79 4.09 -23.82 29.40
N GLN A 80 4.69 -24.90 29.91
CA GLN A 80 4.17 -25.66 31.06
C GLN A 80 4.52 -25.02 32.41
N ASN A 81 5.70 -24.42 32.54
CA ASN A 81 6.26 -24.02 33.83
C ASN A 81 6.27 -22.50 34.06
N LEU A 82 6.18 -21.69 32.99
CA LEU A 82 6.20 -20.23 33.03
C LEU A 82 4.88 -19.68 32.48
N PRO A 83 3.83 -19.54 33.33
CA PRO A 83 2.49 -19.14 32.90
C PRO A 83 2.48 -17.82 32.14
N HIS A 84 1.65 -17.74 31.10
CA HIS A 84 1.44 -16.56 30.24
C HIS A 84 2.65 -16.10 29.39
N ALA A 85 3.86 -16.57 29.68
CA ALA A 85 5.04 -16.26 28.87
C ALA A 85 4.89 -16.80 27.44
N LYS A 86 5.43 -16.05 26.48
CA LYS A 86 5.45 -16.40 25.06
C LYS A 86 6.84 -16.90 24.64
N VAL A 87 6.90 -17.66 23.55
CA VAL A 87 8.15 -18.16 22.98
C VAL A 87 8.32 -17.66 21.54
N SER A 88 9.51 -17.13 21.24
CA SER A 88 9.96 -16.64 19.94
C SER A 88 11.25 -17.34 19.50
N GLY A 89 11.58 -17.29 18.21
CA GLY A 89 12.88 -17.74 17.73
C GLY A 89 13.17 -17.41 16.26
N GLY A 90 14.44 -17.18 15.95
CA GLY A 90 14.96 -16.98 14.59
C GLY A 90 15.10 -18.28 13.79
N VAL A 91 14.04 -18.67 13.06
CA VAL A 91 13.99 -19.98 12.38
C VAL A 91 15.06 -20.12 11.31
N SER A 92 15.48 -19.03 10.65
CA SER A 92 16.52 -19.07 9.63
C SER A 92 17.84 -19.70 10.12
N ASN A 93 18.12 -19.60 11.42
CA ASN A 93 19.34 -20.12 12.05
C ASN A 93 19.43 -21.65 11.99
N ILE A 94 18.29 -22.36 11.99
CA ILE A 94 18.26 -23.84 11.98
C ILE A 94 18.94 -24.41 10.73
N SER A 95 18.81 -23.70 9.61
CA SER A 95 19.15 -24.16 8.26
C SER A 95 20.47 -23.59 7.73
N PHE A 96 21.28 -22.95 8.57
CA PHE A 96 22.43 -22.16 8.14
C PHE A 96 23.46 -22.98 7.35
N SER A 97 23.63 -24.27 7.67
CA SER A 97 24.50 -25.22 6.96
C SER A 97 24.16 -25.39 5.48
N PHE A 98 22.92 -25.09 5.07
CA PHE A 98 22.43 -25.27 3.69
C PHE A 98 22.34 -23.97 2.89
N ARG A 99 23.13 -22.94 3.24
CA ARG A 99 23.17 -21.67 2.50
C ARG A 99 23.40 -21.90 0.99
N GLY A 100 22.54 -21.27 0.19
CA GLY A 100 22.51 -21.42 -1.27
C GLY A 100 21.76 -22.66 -1.78
N ASN A 101 21.15 -23.47 -0.92
CA ASN A 101 20.18 -24.49 -1.29
C ASN A 101 18.80 -24.12 -0.73
N ASN A 102 18.05 -23.27 -1.43
CA ASN A 102 16.77 -22.77 -0.93
C ASN A 102 15.76 -23.89 -0.72
N LYS A 103 15.66 -24.86 -1.64
CA LYS A 103 14.71 -25.98 -1.53
C LYS A 103 14.84 -26.75 -0.21
N VAL A 104 16.06 -27.09 0.21
CA VAL A 104 16.29 -27.77 1.49
C VAL A 104 15.98 -26.85 2.68
N ARG A 105 16.36 -25.57 2.60
CA ARG A 105 16.12 -24.61 3.69
C ARG A 105 14.64 -24.36 3.93
N GLU A 106 13.85 -24.23 2.87
CA GLU A 106 12.40 -24.01 2.91
C GLU A 106 11.71 -25.21 3.59
N ALA A 107 12.05 -26.43 3.17
CA ALA A 107 11.55 -27.65 3.79
C ALA A 107 11.94 -27.75 5.30
N MET A 108 13.18 -27.39 5.66
CA MET A 108 13.61 -27.36 7.06
C MET A 108 12.83 -26.34 7.90
N HIS A 109 12.53 -25.16 7.36
CA HIS A 109 11.78 -24.13 8.10
C HIS A 109 10.34 -24.58 8.34
N ALA A 110 9.69 -25.12 7.30
CA ALA A 110 8.31 -25.62 7.37
C ALA A 110 8.17 -26.78 8.38
N ALA A 111 9.05 -27.78 8.31
CA ALA A 111 9.04 -28.92 9.23
C ALA A 111 9.40 -28.51 10.67
N PHE A 112 10.36 -27.61 10.86
CA PHE A 112 10.72 -27.12 12.20
C PHE A 112 9.54 -26.36 12.83
N LEU A 113 8.92 -25.44 12.09
CA LEU A 113 7.77 -24.69 12.59
C LEU A 113 6.59 -25.60 12.91
N TYR A 114 6.31 -26.61 12.09
CA TYR A 114 5.26 -27.59 12.37
C TYR A 114 5.42 -28.21 13.76
N HIS A 115 6.63 -28.66 14.12
CA HIS A 115 6.90 -29.24 15.44
C HIS A 115 6.99 -28.21 16.56
N ALA A 116 7.59 -27.04 16.31
CA ALA A 116 7.76 -26.00 17.32
C ALA A 116 6.41 -25.36 17.71
N ILE A 117 5.52 -25.11 16.75
CA ILE A 117 4.16 -24.62 16.98
C ILE A 117 3.36 -25.67 17.78
N ALA A 118 3.46 -26.95 17.42
CA ALA A 118 2.83 -28.03 18.18
C ALA A 118 3.35 -28.13 19.63
N ALA A 119 4.60 -27.74 19.88
CA ALA A 119 5.18 -27.64 21.22
C ALA A 119 4.79 -26.36 21.98
N GLY A 120 4.14 -25.40 21.31
CA GLY A 120 3.60 -24.17 21.91
C GLY A 120 4.40 -22.89 21.61
N MET A 121 5.20 -22.87 20.54
CA MET A 121 5.87 -21.66 20.05
C MET A 121 4.82 -20.63 19.58
N ASP A 122 4.94 -19.38 20.04
CA ASP A 122 3.97 -18.32 19.75
C ASP A 122 4.38 -17.47 18.53
N MET A 123 5.68 -17.30 18.28
CA MET A 123 6.22 -16.42 17.25
C MET A 123 7.46 -17.01 16.57
N GLY A 124 7.54 -16.93 15.25
CA GLY A 124 8.74 -17.29 14.49
C GLY A 124 9.24 -16.12 13.65
N ILE A 125 10.54 -15.80 13.76
CA ILE A 125 11.20 -14.83 12.88
C ILE A 125 11.70 -15.62 11.66
N VAL A 126 10.90 -15.56 10.59
CA VAL A 126 11.03 -16.37 9.38
C VAL A 126 10.93 -15.50 8.13
N ASN A 127 11.51 -15.97 7.04
CA ASN A 127 11.20 -15.48 5.70
C ASN A 127 9.91 -16.18 5.26
N ALA A 128 8.79 -15.44 5.21
CA ALA A 128 7.48 -16.00 4.91
C ALA A 128 7.35 -16.42 3.43
N GLY A 129 8.20 -15.89 2.54
CA GLY A 129 8.27 -16.31 1.14
C GLY A 129 9.02 -17.62 0.90
N MET A 130 9.84 -18.06 1.86
CA MET A 130 10.61 -19.32 1.88
C MET A 130 9.91 -20.40 2.72
N LEU A 131 8.62 -20.25 3.01
CA LEU A 131 7.86 -21.23 3.79
C LEU A 131 6.96 -22.04 2.88
N GLU A 132 7.40 -23.26 2.58
CA GLU A 132 6.61 -24.29 1.92
C GLU A 132 5.51 -24.82 2.86
N VAL A 133 4.40 -25.31 2.31
CA VAL A 133 3.37 -25.99 3.10
C VAL A 133 3.91 -27.34 3.52
N TYR A 134 3.92 -27.66 4.82
CA TYR A 134 4.51 -28.90 5.36
C TYR A 134 3.96 -30.20 4.73
N GLU A 135 2.71 -30.19 4.25
CA GLU A 135 2.10 -31.32 3.53
C GLU A 135 2.51 -31.42 2.06
N GLU A 136 2.98 -30.32 1.47
CA GLU A 136 3.42 -30.24 0.07
C GLU A 136 4.92 -30.54 -0.10
N ILE A 137 5.68 -30.58 1.01
CA ILE A 137 7.09 -30.99 0.99
C ILE A 137 7.17 -32.40 0.40
N GLU A 138 7.98 -32.52 -0.64
CA GLU A 138 8.23 -33.76 -1.36
C GLU A 138 8.58 -34.91 -0.37
N PRO A 139 7.94 -36.09 -0.46
CA PRO A 139 7.99 -37.10 0.61
C PRO A 139 9.40 -37.55 1.02
N GLU A 140 10.32 -37.71 0.05
CA GLU A 140 11.70 -38.12 0.34
C GLU A 140 12.47 -37.00 1.06
N LEU A 141 12.36 -35.76 0.57
CA LEU A 141 12.96 -34.59 1.21
C LEU A 141 12.41 -34.36 2.63
N LYS A 142 11.11 -34.58 2.83
CA LYS A 142 10.44 -34.45 4.13
C LYS A 142 11.01 -35.42 5.16
N GLU A 143 11.19 -36.68 4.79
CA GLU A 143 11.77 -37.71 5.68
C GLU A 143 13.21 -37.34 6.07
N LEU A 144 14.04 -36.93 5.11
CA LEU A 144 15.42 -36.51 5.36
C LEU A 144 15.53 -35.29 6.26
N VAL A 145 14.64 -34.30 6.06
CA VAL A 145 14.57 -33.11 6.90
C VAL A 145 14.12 -33.45 8.32
N GLU A 146 13.11 -34.30 8.49
CA GLU A 146 12.66 -34.71 9.82
C GLU A 146 13.70 -35.53 10.57
N ASP A 147 14.44 -36.39 9.88
CA ASP A 147 15.52 -37.16 10.48
C ASP A 147 16.58 -36.25 11.11
N VAL A 148 16.91 -35.14 10.44
CA VAL A 148 17.84 -34.12 10.93
C VAL A 148 17.24 -33.29 12.07
N LEU A 149 16.01 -32.77 11.90
CA LEU A 149 15.40 -31.87 12.88
C LEU A 149 15.01 -32.58 14.18
N LEU A 150 14.67 -33.87 14.10
CA LEU A 150 14.24 -34.66 15.26
C LEU A 150 15.33 -35.60 15.76
N ASN A 151 16.52 -35.54 15.15
CA ASN A 151 17.69 -36.35 15.51
C ASN A 151 17.33 -37.86 15.60
N ARG A 152 16.58 -38.38 14.62
CA ARG A 152 16.02 -39.75 14.65
C ARG A 152 17.07 -40.84 14.41
N ARG A 153 18.19 -40.48 13.78
CA ARG A 153 19.23 -41.42 13.32
C ARG A 153 20.60 -40.74 13.22
N ALA A 154 21.66 -41.52 13.35
CA ALA A 154 23.04 -41.01 13.38
C ALA A 154 23.53 -40.46 12.03
N ASP A 155 23.09 -41.03 10.90
CA ASP A 155 23.49 -40.64 9.55
C ASP A 155 22.54 -39.61 8.89
N ALA A 156 21.66 -38.96 9.65
CA ALA A 156 20.67 -38.00 9.14
C ALA A 156 21.32 -36.81 8.39
N THR A 157 22.37 -36.25 8.99
CA THR A 157 23.09 -35.09 8.43
C THR A 157 23.73 -35.42 7.09
N GLU A 158 24.44 -36.54 6.99
CA GLU A 158 25.13 -36.96 5.76
C GLU A 158 24.14 -37.16 4.61
N ARG A 159 23.02 -37.87 4.88
CA ARG A 159 21.99 -38.12 3.88
C ARG A 159 21.34 -36.85 3.32
N LEU A 160 21.04 -35.86 4.18
CA LEU A 160 20.43 -34.60 3.73
C LEU A 160 21.43 -33.72 2.97
N VAL A 161 22.71 -33.75 3.34
CA VAL A 161 23.79 -33.05 2.63
C VAL A 161 23.97 -33.64 1.23
N ASP A 162 24.09 -34.97 1.11
CA ASP A 162 24.25 -35.66 -0.17
C ASP A 162 23.07 -35.38 -1.13
N PHE A 163 21.84 -35.42 -0.60
CA PHE A 163 20.64 -35.07 -1.37
C PHE A 163 20.64 -33.59 -1.79
N GLY A 164 21.08 -32.70 -0.90
CA GLY A 164 21.21 -31.28 -1.18
C GLY A 164 22.24 -30.96 -2.27
N GLU A 165 23.34 -31.72 -2.36
CA GLU A 165 24.35 -31.57 -3.41
C GLU A 165 23.84 -32.05 -4.77
N GLN A 166 23.11 -33.18 -4.81
CA GLN A 166 22.48 -33.68 -6.04
C GLN A 166 21.46 -32.67 -6.62
N LEU A 167 20.67 -32.03 -5.76
CA LEU A 167 19.75 -30.96 -6.16
C LEU A 167 20.50 -29.75 -6.74
N LYS A 168 21.59 -29.31 -6.11
CA LYS A 168 22.43 -28.21 -6.64
C LYS A 168 23.06 -28.55 -7.99
N ALA A 169 23.51 -29.80 -8.18
CA ALA A 169 24.12 -30.25 -9.43
C ALA A 169 23.13 -30.24 -10.61
N SER A 170 21.86 -30.59 -10.37
CA SER A 170 20.80 -30.50 -11.38
C SER A 170 20.47 -29.05 -11.80
N CYS A 171 20.73 -28.06 -10.94
CA CYS A 171 20.56 -26.64 -11.25
C CYS A 171 21.80 -25.96 -11.85
N ALA A 172 22.99 -26.58 -11.77
CA ALA A 172 24.28 -25.96 -12.15
C ALA A 172 24.66 -26.15 -13.64
N THR A 173 23.87 -26.85 -14.46
CA THR A 173 24.09 -27.01 -15.90
C THR A 173 23.38 -25.94 -16.74
N GLY A 174 23.36 -24.69 -16.27
CA GLY A 174 22.77 -23.53 -16.96
C GLY A 174 23.81 -22.69 -17.71
N GLY A 175 24.27 -23.16 -18.86
CA GLY A 175 25.11 -22.39 -19.78
C GLY A 175 24.31 -21.27 -20.46
N ALA A 176 24.88 -20.06 -20.47
CA ALA A 176 24.39 -18.92 -21.22
C ALA A 176 24.31 -19.25 -22.72
N THR A 177 23.10 -19.53 -23.20
CA THR A 177 22.74 -19.46 -24.61
C THR A 177 21.76 -18.31 -24.76
N THR A 178 22.21 -17.28 -25.47
CA THR A 178 21.35 -16.27 -26.08
C THR A 178 20.62 -16.94 -27.26
N GLU A 179 19.80 -17.93 -26.96
CA GLU A 179 18.76 -18.34 -27.88
C GLU A 179 17.63 -17.34 -27.73
N LYS A 180 17.21 -16.75 -28.86
CA LYS A 180 15.84 -16.24 -28.98
C LYS A 180 14.96 -17.34 -28.41
N LYS A 181 14.42 -17.15 -27.19
CA LYS A 181 13.37 -18.02 -26.67
C LYS A 181 12.31 -18.03 -27.76
N THR A 182 12.23 -19.13 -28.48
CA THR A 182 11.04 -19.48 -29.24
C THR A 182 9.92 -19.29 -28.25
N GLU A 183 9.05 -18.32 -28.49
CA GLU A 183 8.00 -17.98 -27.55
C GLU A 183 7.05 -19.18 -27.47
N GLU A 184 7.32 -20.15 -26.59
CA GLU A 184 6.61 -21.44 -26.55
C GLU A 184 5.09 -21.24 -26.36
N TRP A 185 4.69 -20.17 -25.68
CA TRP A 185 3.29 -19.76 -25.51
C TRP A 185 2.60 -19.44 -26.85
N ARG A 186 3.35 -19.07 -27.90
CA ARG A 186 2.81 -18.82 -29.24
C ARG A 186 2.30 -20.07 -29.95
N ASN A 187 2.72 -21.25 -29.50
CA ASN A 187 2.24 -22.52 -30.05
C ASN A 187 0.86 -22.93 -29.49
N GLY A 188 0.35 -22.21 -28.48
CA GLY A 188 -0.98 -22.44 -27.90
C GLY A 188 -2.13 -21.92 -28.77
N SER A 189 -3.37 -22.18 -28.33
CA SER A 189 -4.58 -21.65 -28.97
C SER A 189 -4.64 -20.12 -28.90
N VAL A 190 -5.40 -19.47 -29.79
CA VAL A 190 -5.56 -18.01 -29.75
C VAL A 190 -6.13 -17.53 -28.40
N GLU A 191 -7.01 -18.34 -27.80
CA GLU A 191 -7.55 -18.08 -26.46
C GLU A 191 -6.46 -18.12 -25.39
N ASP A 192 -5.61 -19.16 -25.40
CA ASP A 192 -4.49 -19.27 -24.44
C ASP A 192 -3.46 -18.15 -24.63
N ARG A 193 -3.22 -17.74 -25.88
CA ARG A 193 -2.31 -16.64 -26.21
C ARG A 193 -2.85 -15.30 -25.70
N LEU A 194 -4.13 -15.01 -25.92
CA LEU A 194 -4.78 -13.81 -25.40
C LEU A 194 -4.78 -13.78 -23.87
N ALA A 195 -5.09 -14.89 -23.22
CA ALA A 195 -5.04 -15.01 -21.75
C ALA A 195 -3.61 -14.81 -21.22
N HIS A 196 -2.61 -15.44 -21.85
CA HIS A 196 -1.20 -15.27 -21.50
C HIS A 196 -0.75 -13.81 -21.67
N ALA A 197 -1.08 -13.18 -22.80
CA ALA A 197 -0.74 -11.80 -23.10
C ALA A 197 -1.34 -10.82 -22.07
N LEU A 198 -2.60 -11.04 -21.66
CA LEU A 198 -3.25 -10.26 -20.60
C LEU A 198 -2.57 -10.45 -19.25
N VAL A 199 -2.37 -11.69 -18.80
CA VAL A 199 -1.77 -11.99 -17.48
C VAL A 199 -0.33 -11.47 -17.38
N LYS A 200 0.43 -11.50 -18.49
CA LYS A 200 1.83 -11.02 -18.53
C LYS A 200 1.97 -9.55 -18.94
N GLY A 201 0.90 -8.90 -19.39
CA GLY A 201 0.95 -7.50 -19.84
C GLY A 201 1.72 -7.29 -21.15
N ILE A 202 1.69 -8.25 -22.06
CA ILE A 202 2.38 -8.26 -23.35
C ILE A 202 1.47 -7.68 -24.44
N ASP A 203 1.89 -6.60 -25.10
CA ASP A 203 1.11 -5.91 -26.14
C ASP A 203 1.64 -6.11 -27.57
N THR A 204 2.77 -6.79 -27.76
CA THR A 204 3.44 -6.92 -29.06
C THR A 204 2.60 -7.66 -30.12
N HIS A 205 1.83 -8.66 -29.72
CA HIS A 205 1.04 -9.51 -30.62
C HIS A 205 -0.47 -9.34 -30.47
N ILE A 206 -0.91 -8.41 -29.61
CA ILE A 206 -2.31 -8.35 -29.17
C ILE A 206 -3.27 -8.09 -30.33
N ALA A 207 -2.93 -7.22 -31.29
CA ALA A 207 -3.80 -6.94 -32.44
C ALA A 207 -3.96 -8.17 -33.35
N ALA A 208 -2.88 -8.91 -33.58
CA ALA A 208 -2.91 -10.10 -34.44
C ALA A 208 -3.71 -11.25 -33.79
N ASP A 209 -3.49 -11.51 -32.50
CA ASP A 209 -4.25 -12.54 -31.78
C ASP A 209 -5.73 -12.15 -31.62
N THR A 210 -6.02 -10.86 -31.43
CA THR A 210 -7.40 -10.36 -31.34
C THR A 210 -8.13 -10.54 -32.68
N GLU A 211 -7.46 -10.29 -33.81
CA GLU A 211 -8.04 -10.53 -35.13
C GLU A 211 -8.30 -12.00 -35.42
N GLU A 212 -7.35 -12.88 -35.06
CA GLU A 212 -7.54 -14.33 -35.21
C GLU A 212 -8.72 -14.83 -34.37
N ALA A 213 -8.86 -14.35 -33.13
CA ALA A 213 -10.00 -14.67 -32.27
C ALA A 213 -11.31 -14.10 -32.83
N ARG A 214 -11.31 -12.89 -33.39
CA ARG A 214 -12.48 -12.27 -34.03
C ARG A 214 -12.92 -13.08 -35.24
N ALA A 215 -11.98 -13.51 -36.09
CA ALA A 215 -12.27 -14.34 -37.25
C ALA A 215 -12.82 -15.72 -36.84
N LYS A 216 -12.29 -16.32 -35.76
CA LYS A 216 -12.73 -17.60 -35.22
C LYS A 216 -14.12 -17.55 -34.58
N LEU A 217 -14.40 -16.54 -33.78
CA LEU A 217 -15.65 -16.39 -33.01
C LEU A 217 -16.76 -15.68 -33.79
N GLY A 218 -16.43 -15.06 -34.93
CA GLY A 218 -17.37 -14.43 -35.86
C GLY A 218 -17.98 -13.11 -35.39
N ARG A 219 -18.06 -12.88 -34.07
CA ARG A 219 -18.59 -11.64 -33.48
C ARG A 219 -17.53 -10.95 -32.61
N PRO A 220 -17.21 -9.68 -32.87
CA PRO A 220 -16.28 -8.89 -32.05
C PRO A 220 -16.57 -8.94 -30.54
N LEU A 221 -17.85 -8.85 -30.15
CA LEU A 221 -18.24 -8.88 -28.73
C LEU A 221 -17.84 -10.20 -28.04
N LEU A 222 -17.90 -11.33 -28.75
CA LEU A 222 -17.55 -12.64 -28.19
C LEU A 222 -16.05 -12.77 -27.88
N VAL A 223 -15.19 -12.00 -28.55
CA VAL A 223 -13.76 -11.94 -28.22
C VAL A 223 -13.55 -11.25 -26.87
N ILE A 224 -14.36 -10.21 -26.59
CA ILE A 224 -14.35 -9.50 -25.30
C ILE A 224 -14.92 -10.41 -24.22
N GLU A 225 -16.16 -10.87 -24.37
CA GLU A 225 -16.86 -11.70 -23.37
C GLU A 225 -16.22 -13.09 -23.15
N GLY A 226 -15.49 -13.59 -24.15
CA GLY A 226 -14.78 -14.87 -24.10
C GLY A 226 -13.33 -14.74 -23.63
N PRO A 227 -12.34 -14.88 -24.54
CA PRO A 227 -10.94 -15.02 -24.17
C PRO A 227 -10.35 -13.81 -23.42
N LEU A 228 -10.77 -12.59 -23.75
CA LEU A 228 -10.25 -11.41 -23.05
C LEU A 228 -10.77 -11.34 -21.61
N MET A 229 -12.07 -11.54 -21.39
CA MET A 229 -12.65 -11.58 -20.04
C MET A 229 -12.16 -12.78 -19.23
N ALA A 230 -11.95 -13.94 -19.85
CA ALA A 230 -11.34 -15.09 -19.18
C ALA A 230 -9.91 -14.76 -18.69
N GLY A 231 -9.10 -14.11 -19.52
CA GLY A 231 -7.77 -13.63 -19.12
C GLY A 231 -7.84 -12.62 -17.98
N MET A 232 -8.81 -11.71 -18.00
CA MET A 232 -9.01 -10.72 -16.93
C MET A 232 -9.56 -11.33 -15.64
N GLY A 233 -10.36 -12.39 -15.72
CA GLY A 233 -10.78 -13.18 -14.55
C GLY A 233 -9.58 -13.74 -13.80
N ILE A 234 -8.62 -14.33 -14.54
CA ILE A 234 -7.35 -14.83 -13.96
C ILE A 234 -6.56 -13.69 -13.30
N VAL A 235 -6.47 -12.52 -13.94
CA VAL A 235 -5.83 -11.33 -13.36
C VAL A 235 -6.52 -10.90 -12.07
N GLY A 236 -7.86 -10.88 -12.05
CA GLY A 236 -8.67 -10.57 -10.86
C GLY A 236 -8.43 -11.56 -9.72
N ASP A 237 -8.43 -12.86 -10.01
CA ASP A 237 -8.19 -13.92 -9.03
C ASP A 237 -6.78 -13.83 -8.43
N LEU A 238 -5.76 -13.61 -9.28
CA LEU A 238 -4.38 -13.44 -8.83
C LEU A 238 -4.20 -12.18 -7.99
N PHE A 239 -4.87 -11.08 -8.35
CA PHE A 239 -4.84 -9.83 -7.58
C PHE A 239 -5.55 -9.99 -6.23
N GLY A 240 -6.72 -10.62 -6.21
CA GLY A 240 -7.47 -10.92 -4.99
C GLY A 240 -6.72 -11.87 -4.05
N ALA A 241 -5.97 -12.82 -4.60
CA ALA A 241 -5.10 -13.73 -3.85
C ALA A 241 -3.74 -13.11 -3.43
N GLY A 242 -3.47 -11.85 -3.80
CA GLY A 242 -2.19 -11.18 -3.51
C GLY A 242 -0.98 -11.76 -4.26
N LYS A 243 -1.21 -12.52 -5.34
CA LYS A 243 -0.18 -13.11 -6.23
C LYS A 243 0.17 -12.19 -7.41
N MET A 244 -0.69 -11.21 -7.68
CA MET A 244 -0.46 -10.14 -8.66
C MET A 244 -0.60 -8.78 -7.96
N PHE A 245 0.15 -7.78 -8.41
CA PHE A 245 0.17 -6.45 -7.83
C PHE A 245 -0.37 -5.40 -8.80
N LEU A 246 -0.74 -4.24 -8.27
CA LEU A 246 -1.35 -3.16 -9.04
C LEU A 246 -0.56 -2.77 -10.32
N PRO A 247 0.79 -2.68 -10.33
CA PRO A 247 1.53 -2.40 -11.56
C PRO A 247 1.22 -3.39 -12.69
N GLN A 248 1.08 -4.66 -12.35
CA GLN A 248 0.80 -5.72 -13.31
C GLN A 248 -0.65 -5.63 -13.79
N VAL A 249 -1.59 -5.37 -12.89
CA VAL A 249 -3.02 -5.19 -13.25
C VAL A 249 -3.19 -4.04 -14.24
N VAL A 250 -2.50 -2.91 -14.04
CA VAL A 250 -2.55 -1.77 -14.98
C VAL A 250 -1.92 -2.13 -16.33
N LYS A 251 -0.86 -2.94 -16.36
CA LYS A 251 -0.29 -3.47 -17.61
C LYS A 251 -1.24 -4.43 -18.33
N SER A 252 -1.94 -5.31 -17.61
CA SER A 252 -2.98 -6.18 -18.17
C SER A 252 -4.11 -5.35 -18.77
N ALA A 253 -4.55 -4.29 -18.08
CA ALA A 253 -5.56 -3.36 -18.57
C ALA A 253 -5.16 -2.68 -19.88
N ARG A 254 -3.89 -2.28 -20.00
CA ARG A 254 -3.34 -1.71 -21.25
C ARG A 254 -3.47 -2.69 -22.42
N VAL A 255 -3.11 -3.96 -22.21
CA VAL A 255 -3.26 -5.00 -23.23
C VAL A 255 -4.74 -5.16 -23.61
N MET A 256 -5.63 -5.21 -22.61
CA MET A 256 -7.07 -5.29 -22.83
C MET A 256 -7.61 -4.10 -23.64
N LYS A 257 -7.25 -2.86 -23.28
CA LYS A 257 -7.68 -1.67 -24.01
C LYS A 257 -7.19 -1.66 -25.45
N LYS A 258 -5.95 -2.09 -25.71
CA LYS A 258 -5.44 -2.21 -27.08
C LYS A 258 -6.21 -3.26 -27.90
N ALA A 259 -6.58 -4.38 -27.29
CA ALA A 259 -7.43 -5.39 -27.93
C ALA A 259 -8.84 -4.82 -28.25
N VAL A 260 -9.47 -4.15 -27.28
CA VAL A 260 -10.80 -3.53 -27.47
C VAL A 260 -10.75 -2.40 -28.50
N ALA A 261 -9.71 -1.56 -28.48
CA ALA A 261 -9.50 -0.51 -29.47
C ALA A 261 -9.40 -1.08 -30.89
N TYR A 262 -8.74 -2.24 -31.04
CA TYR A 262 -8.69 -2.96 -32.32
C TYR A 262 -10.08 -3.47 -32.75
N LEU A 263 -10.90 -3.97 -31.81
CA LEU A 263 -12.24 -4.47 -32.09
C LEU A 263 -13.30 -3.37 -32.31
N THR A 264 -13.04 -2.15 -31.84
CA THR A 264 -14.01 -1.03 -31.82
C THR A 264 -14.62 -0.75 -33.20
N PRO A 265 -13.85 -0.62 -34.30
CA PRO A 265 -14.44 -0.40 -35.63
C PRO A 265 -15.37 -1.53 -36.08
N PHE A 266 -15.07 -2.77 -35.69
CA PHE A 266 -15.92 -3.93 -36.02
C PHE A 266 -17.18 -3.98 -35.14
N MET A 267 -17.06 -3.59 -33.87
CA MET A 267 -18.21 -3.48 -32.97
C MET A 267 -19.16 -2.37 -33.38
N GLU A 268 -18.67 -1.23 -33.85
CA GLU A 268 -19.51 -0.14 -34.36
C GLU A 268 -20.28 -0.59 -35.59
N ALA A 269 -19.62 -1.25 -36.55
CA ALA A 269 -20.28 -1.83 -37.72
C ALA A 269 -21.31 -2.92 -37.35
N GLU A 270 -21.00 -3.79 -36.38
CA GLU A 270 -21.94 -4.80 -35.87
C GLU A 270 -23.10 -4.15 -35.12
N LYS A 271 -22.86 -3.11 -34.32
CA LYS A 271 -23.88 -2.39 -33.55
C LYS A 271 -24.81 -1.61 -34.46
N GLU A 272 -24.33 -1.04 -35.56
CA GLU A 272 -25.17 -0.46 -36.61
C GLU A 272 -26.05 -1.55 -37.28
N ALA A 273 -25.47 -2.72 -37.57
CA ALA A 273 -26.22 -3.85 -38.12
C ALA A 273 -27.24 -4.45 -37.13
N MET A 274 -26.91 -4.51 -35.84
CA MET A 274 -27.77 -5.01 -34.77
C MET A 274 -28.83 -4.00 -34.34
N ALA A 275 -28.53 -2.71 -34.39
CA ALA A 275 -29.52 -1.65 -34.23
C ALA A 275 -30.53 -1.67 -35.39
N ALA A 276 -30.07 -1.96 -36.62
CA ALA A 276 -30.96 -2.23 -37.75
C ALA A 276 -31.79 -3.52 -37.57
N ALA A 277 -31.35 -4.46 -36.72
CA ALA A 277 -32.04 -5.70 -36.38
C ALA A 277 -32.77 -5.70 -35.01
N GLY A 278 -32.73 -4.60 -34.26
CA GLY A 278 -33.41 -4.42 -32.97
C GLY A 278 -32.81 -5.14 -31.74
N ILE A 279 -31.51 -5.46 -31.71
CA ILE A 279 -30.86 -6.21 -30.61
C ILE A 279 -29.90 -5.30 -29.80
N GLU A 280 -30.06 -5.22 -28.47
CA GLU A 280 -29.21 -4.43 -27.55
C GLU A 280 -28.02 -5.23 -26.96
N VAL A 281 -26.85 -4.60 -26.84
CA VAL A 281 -25.63 -5.16 -26.21
C VAL A 281 -25.57 -4.76 -24.72
N ARG A 282 -25.31 -5.71 -23.81
CA ARG A 282 -25.30 -5.49 -22.34
C ARG A 282 -23.88 -5.50 -21.75
N THR A 283 -23.55 -4.48 -20.95
CA THR A 283 -22.36 -4.41 -20.07
C THR A 283 -22.69 -4.88 -18.65
N GLN A 284 -21.70 -5.15 -17.78
CA GLN A 284 -21.98 -5.50 -16.36
C GLN A 284 -22.60 -4.34 -15.57
N GLY A 285 -22.27 -3.10 -15.94
CA GLY A 285 -22.86 -1.89 -15.36
C GLY A 285 -22.09 -0.65 -15.81
N LYS A 286 -22.73 0.52 -15.66
CA LYS A 286 -22.17 1.82 -16.01
C LYS A 286 -21.83 2.62 -14.76
N ILE A 287 -20.60 3.13 -14.69
CA ILE A 287 -20.10 3.86 -13.52
C ILE A 287 -19.62 5.24 -13.95
N VAL A 288 -20.17 6.29 -13.33
CA VAL A 288 -19.61 7.65 -13.44
C VAL A 288 -18.58 7.84 -12.34
N LEU A 289 -17.34 8.14 -12.70
CA LEU A 289 -16.28 8.52 -11.74
C LEU A 289 -15.91 9.99 -11.90
N ALA A 290 -15.79 10.70 -10.78
CA ALA A 290 -15.40 12.11 -10.79
C ALA A 290 -14.55 12.47 -9.57
N THR A 291 -13.53 13.30 -9.76
CA THR A 291 -12.92 14.04 -8.66
C THR A 291 -13.76 15.28 -8.41
N VAL A 292 -14.19 15.46 -7.15
CA VAL A 292 -15.17 16.49 -6.79
C VAL A 292 -14.66 17.91 -7.04
N LYS A 293 -15.59 18.86 -7.09
CA LYS A 293 -15.32 20.28 -7.28
C LYS A 293 -14.23 20.78 -6.31
N GLY A 294 -13.32 21.61 -6.84
CA GLY A 294 -12.24 22.20 -6.04
C GLY A 294 -11.07 21.27 -5.75
N ASP A 295 -11.13 20.02 -6.21
CA ASP A 295 -10.05 19.05 -6.09
C ASP A 295 -9.50 18.67 -7.48
N VAL A 296 -8.18 18.51 -7.56
CA VAL A 296 -7.43 18.37 -8.81
C VAL A 296 -6.68 17.04 -8.92
N HIS A 297 -6.62 16.27 -7.85
CA HIS A 297 -5.83 15.04 -7.83
C HIS A 297 -6.68 13.83 -8.22
N ASP A 298 -6.15 13.01 -9.13
CA ASP A 298 -6.89 11.90 -9.73
C ASP A 298 -6.12 10.59 -9.90
N ILE A 299 -4.87 10.48 -9.42
CA ILE A 299 -4.09 9.22 -9.54
C ILE A 299 -4.89 8.02 -9.03
N GLY A 300 -5.43 8.12 -7.81
CA GLY A 300 -6.25 7.06 -7.21
C GLY A 300 -7.54 6.78 -7.99
N LYS A 301 -8.21 7.83 -8.52
CA LYS A 301 -9.42 7.68 -9.36
C LYS A 301 -9.10 6.94 -10.65
N ASN A 302 -8.00 7.30 -11.31
CA ASN A 302 -7.56 6.73 -12.58
C ASN A 302 -7.26 5.24 -12.38
N ILE A 303 -6.59 4.87 -11.29
CA ILE A 303 -6.37 3.47 -10.90
C ILE A 303 -7.69 2.71 -10.71
N VAL A 304 -8.64 3.28 -9.94
CA VAL A 304 -9.96 2.65 -9.73
C VAL A 304 -10.70 2.47 -11.05
N GLY A 305 -10.69 3.47 -11.93
CA GLY A 305 -11.33 3.40 -13.23
C GLY A 305 -10.73 2.31 -14.12
N VAL A 306 -9.41 2.17 -14.13
CA VAL A 306 -8.71 1.08 -14.84
C VAL A 306 -9.11 -0.29 -14.27
N VAL A 307 -9.09 -0.46 -12.94
CA VAL A 307 -9.44 -1.73 -12.29
C VAL A 307 -10.91 -2.12 -12.50
N LEU A 308 -11.83 -1.14 -12.53
CA LEU A 308 -13.24 -1.40 -12.87
C LEU A 308 -13.41 -1.75 -14.35
N ALA A 309 -12.75 -1.04 -15.26
CA ALA A 309 -12.78 -1.37 -16.69
C ALA A 309 -12.25 -2.80 -16.95
N CYS A 310 -11.23 -3.24 -16.21
CA CYS A 310 -10.73 -4.62 -16.21
C CYS A 310 -11.78 -5.67 -15.88
N ASN A 311 -12.88 -5.29 -15.23
CA ASN A 311 -13.96 -6.17 -14.79
C ASN A 311 -15.26 -5.93 -15.59
N ASN A 312 -15.17 -5.47 -16.84
CA ASN A 312 -16.30 -5.27 -17.76
C ASN A 312 -17.33 -4.20 -17.35
N TYR A 313 -16.92 -3.25 -16.51
CA TYR A 313 -17.70 -2.05 -16.23
C TYR A 313 -17.44 -0.97 -17.29
N GLU A 314 -18.50 -0.31 -17.76
CA GLU A 314 -18.37 0.91 -18.57
C GLU A 314 -18.06 2.07 -17.62
N VAL A 315 -16.81 2.51 -17.59
CA VAL A 315 -16.36 3.60 -16.70
C VAL A 315 -16.29 4.92 -17.45
N ILE A 316 -17.08 5.89 -17.03
CA ILE A 316 -17.11 7.25 -17.55
C ILE A 316 -16.39 8.14 -16.56
N ASP A 317 -15.12 8.44 -16.83
CA ASP A 317 -14.32 9.37 -16.05
C ASP A 317 -14.59 10.81 -16.48
N MET A 318 -15.12 11.62 -15.56
CA MET A 318 -15.43 13.03 -15.78
C MET A 318 -14.23 13.96 -15.53
N GLY A 319 -13.09 13.43 -15.10
CA GLY A 319 -11.90 14.18 -14.76
C GLY A 319 -11.97 14.82 -13.37
N VAL A 320 -11.43 16.04 -13.26
CA VAL A 320 -11.22 16.74 -11.99
C VAL A 320 -11.96 18.06 -11.89
N MET A 321 -12.14 18.55 -10.67
CA MET A 321 -12.91 19.75 -10.34
C MET A 321 -14.35 19.72 -10.88
N VAL A 322 -14.99 18.55 -10.88
CA VAL A 322 -16.31 18.39 -11.50
C VAL A 322 -17.43 18.84 -10.55
N PRO A 323 -18.28 19.81 -10.93
CA PRO A 323 -19.42 20.23 -10.12
C PRO A 323 -20.47 19.12 -9.96
N ALA A 324 -21.14 19.09 -8.80
CA ALA A 324 -22.21 18.12 -8.50
C ALA A 324 -23.28 18.05 -9.59
N GLU A 325 -23.75 19.20 -10.08
CA GLU A 325 -24.74 19.29 -11.16
C GLU A 325 -24.32 18.47 -12.39
N LYS A 326 -23.11 18.69 -12.90
CA LYS A 326 -22.60 17.98 -14.08
C LYS A 326 -22.47 16.48 -13.84
N ILE A 327 -22.05 16.05 -12.66
CA ILE A 327 -21.95 14.62 -12.30
C ILE A 327 -23.33 13.96 -12.42
N LEU A 328 -24.35 14.60 -11.85
CA LEU A 328 -25.70 14.07 -11.81
C LEU A 328 -26.40 14.14 -13.16
N GLU A 329 -26.21 15.22 -13.92
CA GLU A 329 -26.67 15.34 -15.30
C GLU A 329 -26.10 14.20 -16.14
N ARG A 330 -24.78 14.01 -16.09
CA ARG A 330 -24.12 12.97 -16.86
C ARG A 330 -24.59 11.57 -16.47
N ALA A 331 -24.76 11.31 -15.17
CA ALA A 331 -25.27 10.05 -14.66
C ALA A 331 -26.68 9.74 -15.18
N LYS A 332 -27.55 10.76 -15.30
CA LYS A 332 -28.89 10.61 -15.90
C LYS A 332 -28.83 10.34 -17.40
N GLU A 333 -28.05 11.12 -18.14
CA GLU A 333 -27.91 11.00 -19.60
C GLU A 333 -27.52 9.58 -20.02
N ILE A 334 -26.53 9.00 -19.34
CA ILE A 334 -25.98 7.70 -19.71
C ILE A 334 -26.71 6.53 -19.04
N ARG A 335 -27.66 6.83 -18.14
CA ARG A 335 -28.32 5.86 -17.24
C ARG A 335 -27.28 5.07 -16.45
N ALA A 336 -26.46 5.78 -15.68
CA ALA A 336 -25.42 5.18 -14.84
C ALA A 336 -26.06 4.31 -13.74
N ASP A 337 -25.41 3.20 -13.43
CA ASP A 337 -25.81 2.28 -12.35
C ASP A 337 -25.16 2.64 -11.01
N ILE A 338 -24.00 3.33 -11.03
CA ILE A 338 -23.26 3.76 -9.84
C ILE A 338 -22.59 5.12 -10.11
N ILE A 339 -22.52 5.98 -9.08
CA ILE A 339 -21.67 7.17 -9.06
C ILE A 339 -20.53 6.96 -8.06
N GLY A 340 -19.29 7.23 -8.45
CA GLY A 340 -18.13 7.21 -7.57
C GLY A 340 -17.44 8.57 -7.50
N LEU A 341 -17.17 9.03 -6.28
CA LEU A 341 -16.52 10.30 -6.00
C LEU A 341 -15.13 10.11 -5.40
N SER A 342 -14.18 10.93 -5.87
CA SER A 342 -12.81 10.98 -5.37
C SER A 342 -12.48 12.34 -4.75
N GLY A 343 -11.69 12.34 -3.67
CA GLY A 343 -11.17 13.56 -3.02
C GLY A 343 -9.87 13.33 -2.24
N LEU A 344 -8.95 14.28 -2.34
CA LEU A 344 -7.64 14.33 -1.70
C LEU A 344 -7.60 15.30 -0.51
N ILE A 345 -8.31 16.42 -0.57
CA ILE A 345 -8.22 17.49 0.44
C ILE A 345 -9.48 17.57 1.32
N THR A 346 -9.38 18.21 2.49
CA THR A 346 -10.48 18.28 3.46
C THR A 346 -11.74 18.95 2.90
N PRO A 347 -11.66 20.08 2.13
CA PRO A 347 -12.84 20.69 1.52
C PRO A 347 -13.63 19.74 0.59
N SER A 348 -12.96 18.75 -0.01
CA SER A 348 -13.59 17.75 -0.89
C SER A 348 -14.62 16.91 -0.15
N LEU A 349 -14.49 16.73 1.17
CA LEU A 349 -15.46 16.02 1.99
C LEU A 349 -16.81 16.74 2.05
N ASP A 350 -16.81 18.07 2.12
CA ASP A 350 -18.04 18.88 2.12
C ASP A 350 -18.72 18.82 0.74
N GLU A 351 -17.95 18.78 -0.34
CA GLU A 351 -18.49 18.58 -1.70
C GLU A 351 -19.11 17.19 -1.87
N MET A 352 -18.53 16.13 -1.30
CA MET A 352 -19.15 14.79 -1.29
C MET A 352 -20.47 14.77 -0.51
N VAL A 353 -20.54 15.49 0.62
CA VAL A 353 -21.80 15.69 1.36
C VAL A 353 -22.83 16.44 0.51
N HIS A 354 -22.39 17.47 -0.22
CA HIS A 354 -23.25 18.23 -1.12
C HIS A 354 -23.80 17.36 -2.25
N VAL A 355 -22.97 16.52 -2.89
CA VAL A 355 -23.42 15.57 -3.93
C VAL A 355 -24.45 14.59 -3.36
N ALA A 356 -24.22 14.02 -2.17
CA ALA A 356 -25.18 13.10 -1.55
C ALA A 356 -26.55 13.77 -1.29
N ARG A 357 -26.55 15.01 -0.78
CA ARG A 357 -27.79 15.80 -0.60
C ARG A 357 -28.50 16.07 -1.92
N GLU A 358 -27.73 16.34 -2.96
CA GLU A 358 -28.28 16.65 -4.28
C GLU A 358 -28.84 15.40 -4.97
N MET A 359 -28.19 14.24 -4.79
CA MET A 359 -28.72 12.93 -5.20
C MET A 359 -30.07 12.64 -4.53
N GLU A 360 -30.18 12.88 -3.23
CA GLU A 360 -31.45 12.76 -2.49
C GLU A 360 -32.50 13.73 -3.01
N ARG A 361 -32.14 15.02 -3.16
CA ARG A 361 -33.05 16.08 -3.67
C ARG A 361 -33.61 15.73 -5.05
N GLN A 362 -32.79 15.10 -5.90
CA GLN A 362 -33.17 14.69 -7.25
C GLN A 362 -33.72 13.25 -7.34
N ASN A 363 -33.95 12.58 -6.21
CA ASN A 363 -34.49 11.22 -6.11
C ASN A 363 -33.69 10.16 -6.88
N PHE A 364 -32.36 10.22 -6.86
CA PHE A 364 -31.53 9.15 -7.41
C PHE A 364 -31.78 7.83 -6.66
N LYS A 365 -31.64 6.71 -7.39
CA LYS A 365 -31.87 5.33 -6.92
C LYS A 365 -30.66 4.41 -7.02
N ILE A 366 -29.52 5.00 -7.36
CA ILE A 366 -28.27 4.29 -7.62
C ILE A 366 -27.30 4.48 -6.45
N PRO A 367 -26.43 3.50 -6.16
CA PRO A 367 -25.43 3.62 -5.11
C PRO A 367 -24.42 4.76 -5.35
N LEU A 368 -23.91 5.31 -4.25
CA LEU A 368 -22.85 6.31 -4.21
C LEU A 368 -21.59 5.71 -3.57
N LEU A 369 -20.49 5.66 -4.32
CA LEU A 369 -19.19 5.25 -3.82
C LEU A 369 -18.37 6.48 -3.42
N ILE A 370 -17.71 6.39 -2.26
CA ILE A 370 -16.85 7.45 -1.72
C ILE A 370 -15.44 6.89 -1.57
N GLY A 371 -14.44 7.58 -2.13
CA GLY A 371 -13.04 7.22 -1.98
C GLY A 371 -12.10 8.41 -2.08
N GLY A 372 -10.80 8.16 -1.87
CA GLY A 372 -9.75 9.17 -1.89
C GLY A 372 -9.13 9.43 -0.50
N ALA A 373 -7.99 10.12 -0.46
CA ALA A 373 -7.10 10.14 0.69
C ALA A 373 -7.71 10.73 1.97
N THR A 374 -8.57 11.74 1.85
CA THR A 374 -9.25 12.35 3.01
C THR A 374 -10.51 11.61 3.44
N THR A 375 -10.99 10.68 2.61
CA THR A 375 -12.17 9.90 2.94
C THR A 375 -11.86 8.83 3.97
N SER A 376 -12.87 8.50 4.77
CA SER A 376 -12.76 7.39 5.71
C SER A 376 -14.12 6.74 5.91
N ARG A 377 -14.11 5.50 6.36
CA ARG A 377 -15.33 4.78 6.76
C ARG A 377 -16.10 5.56 7.84
N ALA A 378 -15.39 6.12 8.82
CA ALA A 378 -16.00 6.89 9.89
C ALA A 378 -16.67 8.17 9.37
N HIS A 379 -15.94 8.99 8.59
CA HIS A 379 -16.48 10.21 8.03
C HIS A 379 -17.71 9.92 7.14
N THR A 380 -17.61 8.92 6.26
CA THR A 380 -18.70 8.54 5.36
C THR A 380 -19.95 8.13 6.13
N ALA A 381 -19.82 7.26 7.14
CA ALA A 381 -20.94 6.80 7.95
C ALA A 381 -21.64 7.92 8.76
N ILE A 382 -20.86 8.90 9.23
CA ILE A 382 -21.33 9.95 10.15
C ILE A 382 -21.82 11.20 9.40
N LYS A 383 -21.15 11.58 8.31
CA LYS A 383 -21.33 12.88 7.65
C LYS A 383 -21.91 12.80 6.25
N ILE A 384 -21.73 11.71 5.51
CA ILE A 384 -22.19 11.61 4.11
C ILE A 384 -23.44 10.75 4.02
N ALA A 385 -23.37 9.49 4.48
CA ALA A 385 -24.45 8.52 4.39
C ALA A 385 -25.81 8.98 4.95
N PRO A 386 -25.90 9.80 6.03
CA PRO A 386 -27.19 10.30 6.51
C PRO A 386 -27.93 11.24 5.56
N HIS A 387 -27.28 11.72 4.50
CA HIS A 387 -27.85 12.67 3.55
C HIS A 387 -28.38 12.03 2.26
N TYR A 388 -28.30 10.70 2.12
CA TYR A 388 -28.81 9.97 0.96
C TYR A 388 -29.44 8.65 1.40
N SER A 389 -30.65 8.37 0.91
CA SER A 389 -31.47 7.22 1.32
C SER A 389 -30.97 5.88 0.77
N GLU A 390 -30.33 5.91 -0.39
CA GLU A 390 -29.75 4.74 -1.06
C GLU A 390 -28.33 4.44 -0.55
N PRO A 391 -27.70 3.32 -0.94
CA PRO A 391 -26.41 2.91 -0.40
C PRO A 391 -25.30 3.93 -0.66
N VAL A 392 -24.65 4.40 0.41
CA VAL A 392 -23.40 5.17 0.36
C VAL A 392 -22.30 4.31 0.93
N VAL A 393 -21.29 3.98 0.12
CA VAL A 393 -20.24 3.01 0.47
C VAL A 393 -18.87 3.65 0.35
N HIS A 394 -18.14 3.70 1.46
CA HIS A 394 -16.72 4.02 1.47
C HIS A 394 -15.88 2.86 0.94
N VAL A 395 -15.11 3.10 -0.10
CA VAL A 395 -14.20 2.12 -0.71
C VAL A 395 -12.76 2.55 -0.43
N LEU A 396 -12.02 1.69 0.27
CA LEU A 396 -10.68 2.00 0.75
C LEU A 396 -9.64 2.12 -0.38
N ASP A 397 -9.68 1.20 -1.33
CA ASP A 397 -8.72 1.11 -2.43
C ASP A 397 -9.34 0.42 -3.65
N ALA A 398 -8.61 0.44 -4.76
CA ALA A 398 -9.08 -0.11 -6.03
C ALA A 398 -9.35 -1.63 -5.97
N SER A 399 -8.66 -2.40 -5.11
CA SER A 399 -8.90 -3.84 -4.96
C SER A 399 -10.25 -4.16 -4.35
N ARG A 400 -10.78 -3.24 -3.53
CA ARG A 400 -12.10 -3.36 -2.92
C ARG A 400 -13.22 -2.79 -3.78
N ALA A 401 -12.89 -1.99 -4.81
CA ALA A 401 -13.89 -1.38 -5.68
C ALA A 401 -14.69 -2.45 -6.47
N VAL A 402 -14.02 -3.49 -6.97
CA VAL A 402 -14.67 -4.54 -7.78
C VAL A 402 -15.65 -5.40 -6.94
N PRO A 403 -15.26 -6.00 -5.80
CA PRO A 403 -16.22 -6.78 -5.01
C PRO A 403 -17.42 -5.97 -4.53
N VAL A 404 -17.21 -4.69 -4.20
CA VAL A 404 -18.28 -3.78 -3.77
C VAL A 404 -19.25 -3.47 -4.90
N THR A 405 -18.75 -3.08 -6.08
CA THR A 405 -19.60 -2.79 -7.25
C THR A 405 -20.37 -4.03 -7.70
N THR A 406 -19.73 -5.20 -7.76
CA THR A 406 -20.39 -6.46 -8.12
C THR A 406 -21.50 -6.83 -7.13
N SER A 407 -21.25 -6.66 -5.83
CA SER A 407 -22.27 -6.92 -4.79
C SER A 407 -23.45 -5.96 -4.88
N LEU A 408 -23.19 -4.69 -5.21
CA LEU A 408 -24.22 -3.66 -5.33
C LEU A 408 -25.10 -3.81 -6.57
N LEU A 409 -24.58 -4.42 -7.65
CA LEU A 409 -25.33 -4.67 -8.89
C LEU A 409 -25.93 -6.09 -8.97
N SER A 410 -25.57 -6.99 -8.05
CA SER A 410 -26.12 -8.35 -8.00
C SER A 410 -27.63 -8.37 -7.70
N GLU A 411 -28.42 -9.12 -8.48
CA GLU A 411 -29.86 -9.26 -8.22
C GLU A 411 -30.15 -10.00 -6.91
N GLU A 412 -29.38 -11.04 -6.58
CA GLU A 412 -29.59 -11.88 -5.38
C GLU A 412 -28.85 -11.34 -4.14
N GLY A 413 -27.65 -10.79 -4.30
CA GLY A 413 -26.77 -10.40 -3.19
C GLY A 413 -26.93 -8.96 -2.69
N ARG A 414 -27.53 -8.06 -3.50
CA ARG A 414 -27.56 -6.61 -3.23
C ARG A 414 -28.21 -6.28 -1.90
N GLN A 415 -29.40 -6.83 -1.61
CA GLN A 415 -30.15 -6.45 -0.41
C GLN A 415 -29.41 -6.86 0.87
N SER A 416 -28.86 -8.08 0.89
CA SER A 416 -28.08 -8.59 2.02
C SER A 416 -26.84 -7.72 2.28
N PHE A 417 -26.12 -7.33 1.22
CA PHE A 417 -24.97 -6.43 1.32
C PHE A 417 -25.36 -5.06 1.90
N ILE A 418 -26.45 -4.47 1.41
CA ILE A 418 -26.93 -3.16 1.89
C ILE A 418 -27.29 -3.22 3.38
N ASP A 419 -28.01 -4.26 3.80
CA ASP A 419 -28.46 -4.39 5.19
C ASP A 419 -27.29 -4.59 6.15
N GLN A 420 -26.33 -5.43 5.78
CA GLN A 420 -25.08 -5.61 6.52
C GLN A 420 -24.33 -4.29 6.66
N HIS A 421 -24.19 -3.54 5.56
CA HIS A 421 -23.42 -2.31 5.56
C HIS A 421 -24.11 -1.18 6.33
N ARG A 422 -25.43 -1.08 6.27
CA ARG A 422 -26.21 -0.13 7.07
C ARG A 422 -26.07 -0.40 8.56
N ALA A 423 -26.15 -1.68 8.98
CA ALA A 423 -25.94 -2.07 10.36
C ALA A 423 -24.52 -1.72 10.84
N GLU A 424 -23.53 -1.95 9.99
CA GLU A 424 -22.14 -1.60 10.26
C GLU A 424 -21.94 -0.09 10.45
N TYR A 425 -22.52 0.75 9.59
CA TYR A 425 -22.45 2.22 9.69
C TYR A 425 -23.19 2.75 10.91
N GLU A 426 -24.30 2.12 11.28
CA GLU A 426 -25.01 2.46 12.50
C GLU A 426 -24.19 2.15 13.74
N GLY A 427 -23.45 1.03 13.75
CA GLY A 427 -22.49 0.72 14.80
C GLY A 427 -21.40 1.79 14.94
N VAL A 428 -20.83 2.25 13.81
CA VAL A 428 -19.82 3.32 13.78
C VAL A 428 -20.38 4.63 14.32
N ARG A 429 -21.61 5.01 13.93
CA ARG A 429 -22.28 6.22 14.44
C ARG A 429 -22.49 6.16 15.94
N LYS A 430 -22.97 5.03 16.46
CA LYS A 430 -23.17 4.81 17.91
C LYS A 430 -21.86 4.87 18.68
N ALA A 431 -20.79 4.25 18.17
CA ALA A 431 -19.47 4.31 18.80
C ALA A 431 -18.90 5.73 18.84
N HIS A 432 -19.10 6.52 17.79
CA HIS A 432 -18.66 7.93 17.76
C HIS A 432 -19.50 8.85 18.66
N ALA A 433 -20.73 8.48 18.98
CA ALA A 433 -21.60 9.24 19.89
C ALA A 433 -21.16 9.20 21.37
N ALA A 434 -20.08 8.46 21.68
CA ALA A 434 -19.40 8.52 22.99
C ALA A 434 -18.99 9.96 23.35
N PRO A 435 -18.92 10.32 24.65
CA PRO A 435 -18.79 11.71 25.08
C PRO A 435 -17.55 12.38 24.47
N LYS A 436 -17.78 13.53 23.82
CA LYS A 436 -16.72 14.35 23.25
C LYS A 436 -15.70 14.70 24.32
N LEU A 437 -14.42 14.56 23.99
CA LEU A 437 -13.33 15.09 24.81
C LEU A 437 -13.63 16.55 25.15
N LYS A 438 -13.63 16.89 26.45
CA LYS A 438 -13.91 18.26 26.91
C LYS A 438 -12.77 19.15 26.45
N ALA A 439 -13.08 20.07 25.52
CA ALA A 439 -12.11 21.02 25.02
C ALA A 439 -11.68 21.99 26.14
N VAL A 440 -10.42 22.37 26.11
CA VAL A 440 -9.81 23.38 26.97
C VAL A 440 -10.28 24.75 26.48
N PRO A 441 -10.74 25.67 27.35
CA PRO A 441 -11.00 27.05 26.97
C PRO A 441 -9.77 27.69 26.31
N ILE A 442 -9.97 28.50 25.26
CA ILE A 442 -8.85 29.05 24.48
C ILE A 442 -7.89 29.90 25.32
N ALA A 443 -8.39 30.60 26.35
CA ALA A 443 -7.56 31.37 27.28
C ALA A 443 -6.60 30.46 28.06
N ASP A 444 -7.09 29.34 28.60
CA ASP A 444 -6.27 28.37 29.33
C ASP A 444 -5.29 27.63 28.40
N ALA A 445 -5.70 27.39 27.15
CA ALA A 445 -4.82 26.82 26.14
C ALA A 445 -3.66 27.77 25.82
N ARG A 446 -3.92 29.07 25.65
CA ARG A 446 -2.89 30.10 25.43
C ARG A 446 -1.95 30.26 26.62
N ALA A 447 -2.47 30.18 27.85
CA ALA A 447 -1.66 30.19 29.06
C ALA A 447 -0.72 28.97 29.13
N ARG A 448 -1.10 27.86 28.51
CA ARG A 448 -0.29 26.64 28.37
C ARG A 448 0.43 26.55 27.03
N ARG A 449 0.83 27.68 26.42
CA ARG A 449 1.68 27.69 25.21
C ARG A 449 2.99 26.94 25.43
N THR A 450 3.66 26.56 24.35
CA THR A 450 4.98 25.89 24.45
C THR A 450 5.97 26.79 25.19
N PRO A 451 6.57 26.35 26.31
CA PRO A 451 7.50 27.18 27.07
C PRO A 451 8.86 27.21 26.37
N ILE A 452 9.17 28.32 25.71
CA ILE A 452 10.45 28.56 25.04
C ILE A 452 11.16 29.73 25.73
N GLU A 453 12.41 29.52 26.12
CA GLU A 453 13.30 30.60 26.55
C GLU A 453 13.91 31.24 25.31
N TRP A 454 13.62 32.51 25.08
CA TRP A 454 14.06 33.22 23.88
C TRP A 454 15.39 33.93 24.11
N ARG A 455 16.40 33.61 23.29
CA ARG A 455 17.71 34.26 23.30
C ARG A 455 18.08 34.74 21.91
N ALA A 456 18.74 35.89 21.81
CA ALA A 456 19.13 36.47 20.53
C ALA A 456 20.11 35.57 19.75
N GLU A 457 20.96 34.83 20.44
CA GLU A 457 21.95 33.90 19.87
C GLU A 457 21.33 32.65 19.22
N ASP A 458 20.09 32.29 19.59
CA ASP A 458 19.38 31.14 19.05
C ASP A 458 18.59 31.47 17.77
N ILE A 459 18.46 32.76 17.41
CA ILE A 459 17.66 33.22 16.27
C ILE A 459 18.58 33.44 15.07
N SER A 460 18.41 32.60 14.05
CA SER A 460 19.20 32.67 12.82
C SER A 460 18.64 33.70 11.85
N GLN A 461 19.53 34.52 11.26
CA GLN A 461 19.15 35.43 10.19
C GLN A 461 19.24 34.73 8.82
N PRO A 462 18.21 34.86 7.96
CA PRO A 462 18.29 34.33 6.61
C PRO A 462 19.30 35.14 5.78
N ALA A 463 19.96 34.47 4.82
CA ALA A 463 20.93 35.12 3.93
C ALA A 463 20.34 36.24 3.04
N PHE A 464 19.01 36.32 2.95
CA PHE A 464 18.27 37.39 2.29
C PHE A 464 16.84 37.43 2.83
N THR A 465 16.16 38.56 2.62
CA THR A 465 14.71 38.71 2.81
C THR A 465 14.05 39.08 1.48
N GLY A 466 12.74 38.83 1.38
CA GLY A 466 11.96 38.97 0.15
C GLY A 466 11.84 37.67 -0.64
N VAL A 467 11.34 37.78 -1.87
CA VAL A 467 10.94 36.65 -2.72
C VAL A 467 12.01 36.33 -3.76
N ARG A 468 12.28 35.03 -3.95
CA ARG A 468 13.08 34.49 -5.05
C ARG A 468 12.28 33.48 -5.87
N VAL A 469 12.50 33.51 -7.17
CA VAL A 469 11.85 32.61 -8.13
C VAL A 469 12.92 31.75 -8.78
N LEU A 470 12.69 30.43 -8.77
CA LEU A 470 13.47 29.45 -9.51
C LEU A 470 12.64 29.01 -10.71
N ASN A 471 13.07 29.42 -11.89
CA ASN A 471 12.46 29.00 -13.15
C ASN A 471 13.29 27.88 -13.76
N ASN A 472 12.61 26.86 -14.29
CA ASN A 472 13.24 25.73 -14.99
C ASN A 472 14.32 25.04 -14.14
N PHE A 473 13.97 24.71 -12.89
CA PHE A 473 14.91 24.07 -11.98
C PHE A 473 15.31 22.67 -12.51
N PRO A 474 16.60 22.29 -12.46
CA PRO A 474 17.06 21.01 -13.04
C PRO A 474 16.42 19.80 -12.37
N LEU A 475 15.75 18.96 -13.16
CA LEU A 475 15.10 17.74 -12.67
C LEU A 475 16.14 16.70 -12.20
N GLU A 476 17.37 16.75 -12.74
CA GLU A 476 18.51 15.94 -12.34
C GLU A 476 18.92 16.18 -10.88
N GLU A 477 18.78 17.42 -10.41
CA GLU A 477 19.03 17.76 -9.01
C GLU A 477 17.89 17.26 -8.13
N LEU A 478 16.64 17.45 -8.54
CA LEU A 478 15.46 16.96 -7.80
C LEU A 478 15.45 15.44 -7.65
N ARG A 479 15.88 14.70 -8.69
CA ARG A 479 15.98 13.23 -8.67
C ARG A 479 16.73 12.68 -7.46
N LYS A 480 17.73 13.42 -6.96
CA LYS A 480 18.55 13.02 -5.80
C LYS A 480 17.79 13.09 -4.47
N PHE A 481 16.70 13.85 -4.42
CA PHE A 481 15.89 14.10 -3.23
C PHE A 481 14.56 13.33 -3.23
N ILE A 482 14.31 12.50 -4.25
CA ILE A 482 13.08 11.71 -4.33
C ILE A 482 13.03 10.72 -3.15
N ASP A 483 11.98 10.83 -2.33
CA ASP A 483 11.52 9.72 -1.50
C ASP A 483 10.65 8.78 -2.35
N TRP A 484 11.20 7.61 -2.63
CA TRP A 484 10.56 6.56 -3.43
C TRP A 484 9.50 5.77 -2.64
N SER A 485 9.43 5.88 -1.32
CA SER A 485 8.45 5.10 -0.53
C SER A 485 7.01 5.43 -0.93
N PRO A 486 6.59 6.71 -1.03
CA PRO A 486 5.25 7.03 -1.49
C PRO A 486 5.01 6.75 -2.99
N PHE A 487 6.07 6.68 -3.80
CA PHE A 487 5.95 6.20 -5.19
C PHE A 487 5.48 4.74 -5.22
N PHE A 488 6.06 3.87 -4.39
CA PHE A 488 5.58 2.49 -4.26
C PHE A 488 4.16 2.40 -3.69
N HIS A 489 3.83 3.24 -2.71
CA HIS A 489 2.49 3.30 -2.13
C HIS A 489 1.42 3.69 -3.17
N ALA A 490 1.72 4.64 -4.08
CA ALA A 490 0.83 5.01 -5.18
C ALA A 490 0.53 3.81 -6.10
N TRP A 491 1.52 2.91 -6.25
CA TRP A 491 1.40 1.64 -6.96
C TRP A 491 0.90 0.49 -6.08
N GLY A 492 0.30 0.77 -4.91
CA GLY A 492 -0.27 -0.25 -4.03
C GLY A 492 0.76 -1.20 -3.39
N LEU A 493 2.06 -0.92 -3.52
CA LEU A 493 3.15 -1.69 -2.92
C LEU A 493 3.50 -1.09 -1.56
N LYS A 494 3.25 -1.82 -0.47
CA LYS A 494 3.42 -1.31 0.91
C LYS A 494 4.83 -1.56 1.40
N GLY A 495 5.60 -0.51 1.69
CA GLY A 495 6.94 -0.65 2.22
C GLY A 495 7.76 0.62 2.13
N ILE A 496 8.96 0.59 2.73
CA ILE A 496 9.87 1.74 2.79
C ILE A 496 11.05 1.48 1.86
N TYR A 497 11.40 2.45 1.01
CA TYR A 497 12.58 2.38 0.18
C TYR A 497 13.87 2.57 1.00
N PRO A 498 14.97 1.85 0.72
CA PRO A 498 15.13 0.83 -0.32
C PRO A 498 14.69 -0.59 0.09
N ARG A 499 14.32 -0.82 1.36
CA ARG A 499 13.99 -2.17 1.88
C ARG A 499 12.90 -2.90 1.10
N ILE A 500 11.92 -2.17 0.55
CA ILE A 500 10.85 -2.75 -0.27
C ILE A 500 11.38 -3.45 -1.54
N LEU A 501 12.56 -3.08 -2.03
CA LEU A 501 13.19 -3.76 -3.17
C LEU A 501 13.56 -5.20 -2.85
N ASP A 502 13.87 -5.49 -1.59
CA ASP A 502 14.24 -6.82 -1.10
C ASP A 502 13.06 -7.55 -0.43
N ASP A 503 11.86 -6.98 -0.52
CA ASP A 503 10.64 -7.59 0.02
C ASP A 503 10.35 -8.92 -0.69
N GLU A 504 10.04 -9.94 0.11
CA GLU A 504 9.88 -11.32 -0.38
C GLU A 504 8.65 -11.49 -1.28
N LYS A 505 7.57 -10.76 -1.00
CA LYS A 505 6.30 -10.89 -1.72
C LYS A 505 6.28 -9.98 -2.94
N GLN A 506 6.71 -8.73 -2.75
CA GLN A 506 6.51 -7.68 -3.73
C GLN A 506 7.82 -7.08 -4.27
N GLY A 507 9.00 -7.49 -3.77
CA GLY A 507 10.30 -6.90 -4.12
C GLY A 507 10.68 -7.09 -5.58
N ALA A 508 10.30 -8.22 -6.20
CA ALA A 508 10.45 -8.38 -7.64
C ALA A 508 9.68 -7.32 -8.43
N GLN A 509 8.42 -7.05 -8.04
CA GLN A 509 7.61 -6.01 -8.66
C GLN A 509 8.08 -4.60 -8.29
N ALA A 510 8.56 -4.39 -7.06
CA ALA A 510 9.15 -3.13 -6.63
C ALA A 510 10.40 -2.78 -7.46
N ARG A 511 11.31 -3.74 -7.68
CA ARG A 511 12.47 -3.55 -8.56
C ARG A 511 12.07 -3.24 -10.00
N GLN A 512 11.03 -3.92 -10.50
CA GLN A 512 10.52 -3.69 -11.85
C GLN A 512 9.93 -2.28 -12.01
N ILE A 513 8.97 -1.89 -11.17
CA ILE A 513 8.35 -0.55 -11.23
C ILE A 513 9.40 0.55 -11.00
N PHE A 514 10.37 0.32 -10.12
CA PHE A 514 11.47 1.26 -9.88
C PHE A 514 12.34 1.45 -11.12
N THR A 515 12.69 0.36 -11.80
CA THR A 515 13.48 0.40 -13.05
C THR A 515 12.71 1.14 -14.14
N GLU A 516 11.43 0.84 -14.31
CA GLU A 516 10.58 1.46 -15.33
C GLU A 516 10.29 2.94 -15.03
N GLY A 517 10.07 3.28 -13.77
CA GLY A 517 9.92 4.66 -13.30
C GLY A 517 11.18 5.48 -13.53
N ASN A 518 12.37 4.92 -13.23
CA ASN A 518 13.64 5.58 -13.54
C ASN A 518 13.84 5.75 -15.05
N ALA A 519 13.50 4.75 -15.87
CA ALA A 519 13.59 4.86 -17.32
C ALA A 519 12.65 5.92 -17.91
N LEU A 520 11.44 6.07 -17.37
CA LEU A 520 10.54 7.15 -17.78
C LEU A 520 11.06 8.51 -17.29
N LEU A 521 11.59 8.58 -16.07
CA LEU A 521 12.21 9.79 -15.55
C LEU A 521 13.40 10.24 -16.44
N ASP A 522 14.24 9.31 -16.89
CA ASP A 522 15.33 9.58 -17.82
C ASP A 522 14.82 10.19 -19.13
N LYS A 523 13.71 9.67 -19.67
CA LYS A 523 13.05 10.24 -20.87
C LYS A 523 12.48 11.63 -20.62
N ILE A 524 11.83 11.85 -19.47
CA ILE A 524 11.27 13.15 -19.08
C ILE A 524 12.39 14.20 -19.00
N ILE A 525 13.51 13.84 -18.37
CA ILE A 525 14.68 14.71 -18.22
C ILE A 525 15.32 15.00 -19.58
N ALA A 526 15.69 13.96 -20.33
CA ALA A 526 16.39 14.11 -21.62
C ALA A 526 15.54 14.87 -22.65
N GLY A 527 14.23 14.60 -22.67
CA GLY A 527 13.27 15.25 -23.55
C GLY A 527 12.74 16.59 -23.05
N LYS A 528 13.09 17.02 -21.83
CA LYS A 528 12.54 18.21 -21.16
C LYS A 528 11.01 18.27 -21.21
N LEU A 529 10.37 17.12 -21.00
CA LEU A 529 8.93 16.94 -21.16
C LEU A 529 8.14 17.63 -20.04
N ILE A 530 8.79 17.88 -18.91
CA ILE A 530 8.21 18.51 -17.72
C ILE A 530 9.17 19.60 -17.23
N THR A 531 8.60 20.68 -16.68
CA THR A 531 9.37 21.79 -16.10
C THR A 531 9.06 21.96 -14.61
N ALA A 532 10.12 21.99 -13.79
CA ALA A 532 10.00 22.36 -12.38
C ALA A 532 10.14 23.87 -12.17
N ARG A 533 9.29 24.45 -11.31
CA ARG A 533 9.36 25.84 -10.85
C ARG A 533 9.14 25.92 -9.36
N ALA A 534 9.79 26.90 -8.74
CA ALA A 534 9.62 27.21 -7.34
C ALA A 534 9.58 28.72 -7.10
N VAL A 535 8.84 29.14 -6.09
CA VAL A 535 8.95 30.45 -5.49
C VAL A 535 9.11 30.26 -3.99
N TYR A 536 10.06 30.97 -3.39
CA TYR A 536 10.30 30.92 -1.96
C TYR A 536 10.72 32.30 -1.46
N GLY A 537 10.50 32.57 -0.18
CA GLY A 537 10.90 33.83 0.41
C GLY A 537 11.01 33.76 1.92
N PHE A 538 11.66 34.77 2.48
CA PHE A 538 11.82 34.97 3.92
C PHE A 538 11.39 36.39 4.27
N TRP A 539 10.65 36.53 5.36
CA TRP A 539 10.17 37.82 5.85
C TRP A 539 10.54 37.99 7.32
N PRO A 540 10.90 39.21 7.75
CA PRO A 540 10.93 39.55 9.16
C PRO A 540 9.56 39.27 9.75
N ALA A 541 9.52 38.59 10.88
CA ALA A 541 8.28 38.11 11.47
C ALA A 541 8.34 38.06 13.00
N ASN A 542 7.20 38.22 13.65
CA ASN A 542 7.07 38.00 15.09
C ASN A 542 5.70 37.40 15.42
N ALA A 543 5.67 36.54 16.44
CA ALA A 543 4.41 36.03 16.96
C ALA A 543 3.63 37.10 17.71
N VAL A 544 2.32 37.16 17.45
CA VAL A 544 1.33 37.99 18.17
C VAL A 544 0.15 37.12 18.55
N GLY A 545 0.18 36.59 19.77
CA GLY A 545 -0.79 35.60 20.22
C GLY A 545 -0.63 34.26 19.48
N ASP A 546 -1.69 33.83 18.79
CA ASP A 546 -1.70 32.59 18.02
C ASP A 546 -1.28 32.80 16.55
N ASP A 547 -1.01 34.04 16.16
CA ASP A 547 -0.69 34.42 14.79
C ASP A 547 0.77 34.85 14.65
N VAL A 548 1.25 34.97 13.43
CA VAL A 548 2.56 35.55 13.10
C VAL A 548 2.38 36.74 12.16
N GLU A 549 2.82 37.92 12.59
CA GLU A 549 2.87 39.11 11.74
C GLU A 549 4.12 39.05 10.86
N LEU A 550 3.94 39.31 9.56
CA LEU A 550 5.02 39.51 8.59
C LEU A 550 5.22 41.00 8.37
N TYR A 551 6.45 41.45 8.21
CA TYR A 551 6.77 42.86 8.01
C TYR A 551 7.37 43.13 6.62
N THR A 552 7.27 44.37 6.15
CA THR A 552 7.80 44.79 4.85
C THR A 552 9.33 44.74 4.79
N ASP A 553 9.99 44.96 5.92
CA ASP A 553 11.44 45.07 6.06
C ASP A 553 11.86 44.93 7.54
N GLU A 554 13.18 44.94 7.80
CA GLU A 554 13.75 44.75 9.14
C GLU A 554 13.41 45.86 10.15
N THR A 555 12.86 47.01 9.70
CA THR A 555 12.40 48.05 10.64
C THR A 555 11.16 47.60 11.43
N ARG A 556 10.42 46.60 10.90
CA ARG A 556 9.18 46.06 11.50
C ARG A 556 8.13 47.13 11.82
N SER A 557 8.18 48.25 11.09
CA SER A 557 7.29 49.39 11.27
C SER A 557 5.94 49.19 10.58
N THR A 558 5.92 48.44 9.47
CA THR A 558 4.72 48.19 8.66
C THR A 558 4.47 46.69 8.56
N VAL A 559 3.29 46.26 9.02
CA VAL A 559 2.83 44.88 8.86
C VAL A 559 2.44 44.68 7.40
N LEU A 560 3.10 43.71 6.74
CA LEU A 560 2.83 43.29 5.39
C LEU A 560 1.59 42.38 5.33
N ASP A 561 1.57 41.34 6.15
CA ASP A 561 0.49 40.35 6.21
C ASP A 561 0.56 39.55 7.52
N ARG A 562 -0.31 38.57 7.69
CA ARG A 562 -0.38 37.72 8.88
C ARG A 562 -0.68 36.25 8.53
N PHE A 563 0.09 35.35 9.13
CA PHE A 563 -0.25 33.92 9.15
C PHE A 563 -1.06 33.59 10.39
N TYR A 564 -2.20 32.93 10.15
CA TYR A 564 -3.13 32.50 11.19
C TYR A 564 -2.92 31.02 11.51
N PHE A 565 -2.83 30.70 12.80
CA PHE A 565 -2.66 29.32 13.26
C PHE A 565 -3.69 28.94 14.31
N LEU A 566 -3.99 27.63 14.36
CA LEU A 566 -4.88 27.06 15.37
C LEU A 566 -4.06 26.54 16.55
N ARG A 567 -4.61 26.71 17.76
CA ARG A 567 -4.05 26.16 19.00
C ARG A 567 -4.74 24.86 19.39
N GLN A 568 -3.96 23.89 19.84
CA GLN A 568 -4.50 22.63 20.39
C GLN A 568 -5.38 22.90 21.62
N GLN A 569 -6.60 22.36 21.65
CA GLN A 569 -7.55 22.50 22.78
C GLN A 569 -7.91 21.15 23.43
N VAL A 570 -7.07 20.12 23.28
CA VAL A 570 -7.31 18.79 23.85
C VAL A 570 -6.67 18.67 25.23
N ASN A 571 -7.39 18.10 26.21
CA ASN A 571 -6.94 17.93 27.58
C ASN A 571 -6.49 16.49 27.86
N ARG A 572 -5.32 16.06 27.37
CA ARG A 572 -4.86 14.67 27.54
C ARG A 572 -4.46 14.35 28.99
N GLU A 573 -3.74 15.25 29.67
CA GLU A 573 -3.28 15.04 31.05
C GLU A 573 -3.20 16.33 31.90
N GLY A 574 -3.86 17.42 31.47
CA GLY A 574 -3.91 18.69 32.23
C GLY A 574 -2.63 19.54 32.22
N LYS A 575 -1.46 18.94 31.97
CA LYS A 575 -0.15 19.62 32.09
C LYS A 575 0.63 19.77 30.79
N GLU A 576 0.23 19.10 29.71
CA GLU A 576 0.93 19.22 28.43
C GLU A 576 0.71 20.60 27.78
N PRO A 577 1.73 21.17 27.11
CA PRO A 577 1.55 22.40 26.35
C PRO A 577 0.48 22.25 25.25
N CYS A 578 -0.39 23.24 25.16
CA CYS A 578 -1.36 23.40 24.08
C CYS A 578 -0.65 24.09 22.91
N ARG A 579 -0.05 23.29 22.02
CA ARG A 579 0.85 23.81 20.98
C ARG A 579 0.11 24.63 19.92
N CYS A 580 0.79 25.67 19.42
CA CYS A 580 0.45 26.44 18.24
C CYS A 580 1.71 26.62 17.39
N LEU A 581 1.60 26.71 16.06
CA LEU A 581 2.77 26.96 15.20
C LEU A 581 3.41 28.33 15.46
N SER A 582 2.63 29.33 15.88
CA SER A 582 3.16 30.64 16.27
C SER A 582 4.08 30.59 17.48
N ASP A 583 3.99 29.55 18.32
CA ASP A 583 4.82 29.43 19.52
C ASP A 583 6.32 29.33 19.17
N PHE A 584 6.67 28.94 17.95
CA PHE A 584 8.04 28.75 17.46
C PHE A 584 8.60 29.96 16.72
N VAL A 585 7.96 31.12 16.80
CA VAL A 585 8.45 32.39 16.27
C VAL A 585 8.53 33.40 17.42
N ALA A 586 9.63 34.16 17.50
CA ALA A 586 9.90 35.04 18.63
C ALA A 586 8.73 36.01 18.85
N PRO A 587 8.11 36.03 20.04
CA PRO A 587 7.01 36.92 20.33
C PRO A 587 7.43 38.39 20.22
N LYS A 588 6.56 39.24 19.69
CA LYS A 588 6.83 40.68 19.50
C LYS A 588 7.25 41.38 20.79
N GLU A 589 6.69 40.95 21.92
CA GLU A 589 6.99 41.44 23.28
C GLU A 589 8.45 41.20 23.73
N THR A 590 9.17 40.26 23.10
CA THR A 590 10.59 40.01 23.39
C THR A 590 11.53 41.04 22.76
N GLY A 591 11.07 41.77 21.74
CA GLY A 591 11.90 42.68 20.95
C GLY A 591 12.94 41.98 20.06
N LEU A 592 12.94 40.65 20.00
CA LEU A 592 13.88 39.88 19.18
C LEU A 592 13.45 39.83 17.71
N GLN A 593 14.46 39.82 16.84
CA GLN A 593 14.28 39.87 15.39
C GLN A 593 14.28 38.46 14.79
N ASP A 594 13.10 37.89 14.60
CA ASP A 594 12.92 36.56 13.99
C ASP A 594 12.33 36.65 12.57
N HIS A 595 12.27 35.52 11.87
CA HIS A 595 11.90 35.42 10.47
C HIS A 595 11.03 34.20 10.21
N VAL A 596 10.18 34.28 9.18
CA VAL A 596 9.43 33.13 8.67
C VAL A 596 9.68 33.00 7.17
N GLY A 597 9.84 31.75 6.73
CA GLY A 597 9.92 31.39 5.32
C GLY A 597 8.64 30.73 4.81
N ALA A 598 8.34 30.95 3.53
CA ALA A 598 7.27 30.25 2.82
C ALA A 598 7.73 29.90 1.41
N PHE A 599 7.15 28.84 0.84
CA PHE A 599 7.47 28.39 -0.51
C PHE A 599 6.26 27.77 -1.21
N ALA A 600 6.31 27.74 -2.53
CA ALA A 600 5.43 26.97 -3.39
C ALA A 600 6.25 26.40 -4.55
N VAL A 601 6.06 25.11 -4.85
CA VAL A 601 6.77 24.39 -5.90
C VAL A 601 5.80 23.67 -6.82
N THR A 602 6.23 23.40 -8.05
CA THR A 602 5.50 22.54 -8.97
C THR A 602 6.46 21.87 -9.94
N SER A 603 6.22 20.60 -10.21
CA SER A 603 6.76 19.82 -11.32
C SER A 603 5.65 19.48 -12.34
N GLY A 604 4.49 20.14 -12.28
CA GLY A 604 3.31 19.78 -13.08
C GLY A 604 3.26 20.43 -14.47
N ILE A 605 4.19 21.33 -14.80
CA ILE A 605 4.17 22.07 -16.07
C ILE A 605 4.60 21.12 -17.21
N GLY A 606 3.68 20.84 -18.14
CA GLY A 606 3.86 19.86 -19.22
C GLY A 606 3.33 18.46 -18.88
N LEU A 607 3.01 18.17 -17.61
CA LEU A 607 2.52 16.86 -17.19
C LEU A 607 1.21 16.47 -17.87
N ARG A 608 0.24 17.40 -17.94
CA ARG A 608 -1.07 17.13 -18.54
C ARG A 608 -0.94 16.71 -20.02
N GLU A 609 -0.16 17.44 -20.79
CA GLU A 609 0.09 17.12 -22.21
C GLU A 609 0.75 15.75 -22.38
N LEU A 610 1.69 15.42 -21.48
CA LEU A 610 2.35 14.11 -21.44
C LEU A 610 1.36 12.99 -21.14
N CYS A 611 0.50 13.16 -20.12
CA CYS A 611 -0.50 12.18 -19.75
C CYS A 611 -1.58 12.01 -20.82
N ASP A 612 -2.06 13.11 -21.42
CA ASP A 612 -3.08 13.09 -22.47
C ASP A 612 -2.56 12.34 -23.71
N ARG A 613 -1.27 12.50 -24.05
CA ARG A 613 -0.61 11.71 -25.10
C ARG A 613 -0.61 10.21 -24.78
N TYR A 614 -0.20 9.81 -23.57
CA TYR A 614 -0.22 8.40 -23.18
C TYR A 614 -1.64 7.82 -23.16
N LYS A 615 -2.63 8.59 -22.69
CA LYS A 615 -4.05 8.18 -22.70
C LYS A 615 -4.58 7.99 -24.13
N ALA A 616 -4.20 8.87 -25.06
CA ALA A 616 -4.55 8.73 -26.48
C ALA A 616 -3.92 7.48 -27.14
N GLU A 617 -2.76 7.04 -26.65
CA GLU A 617 -2.09 5.81 -27.06
C GLU A 617 -2.59 4.55 -26.31
N HIS A 618 -3.64 4.70 -25.48
CA HIS A 618 -4.19 3.65 -24.60
C HIS A 618 -3.16 3.09 -23.60
N ASP A 619 -2.19 3.89 -23.18
CA ASP A 619 -1.12 3.53 -22.24
C ASP A 619 -1.34 4.15 -20.86
N ASP A 620 -2.35 3.69 -20.14
CA ASP A 620 -2.65 4.18 -18.77
C ASP A 620 -1.49 3.97 -17.81
N TYR A 621 -0.67 2.94 -18.05
CA TYR A 621 0.50 2.64 -17.25
C TYR A 621 1.51 3.78 -17.28
N SER A 622 1.90 4.25 -18.47
CA SER A 622 2.82 5.39 -18.60
C SER A 622 2.20 6.71 -18.13
N ALA A 623 0.88 6.90 -18.31
CA ALA A 623 0.18 8.09 -17.82
C ALA A 623 0.23 8.17 -16.28
N ILE A 624 -0.15 7.11 -15.58
CA ILE A 624 -0.11 7.03 -14.11
C ILE A 624 1.34 7.13 -13.60
N MET A 625 2.29 6.50 -14.30
CA MET A 625 3.71 6.61 -13.97
C MET A 625 4.20 8.06 -14.06
N ALA A 626 3.83 8.80 -15.10
CA ALA A 626 4.22 10.19 -15.27
C ALA A 626 3.63 11.07 -14.15
N GLU A 627 2.37 10.87 -13.77
CA GLU A 627 1.72 11.56 -12.65
C GLU A 627 2.45 11.27 -11.33
N ALA A 628 2.71 10.00 -11.03
CA ALA A 628 3.42 9.59 -9.82
C ALA A 628 4.85 10.14 -9.75
N LEU A 629 5.57 10.19 -10.88
CA LEU A 629 6.93 10.76 -10.94
C LEU A 629 6.93 12.28 -10.78
N ALA A 630 5.97 12.98 -11.37
CA ALA A 630 5.82 14.41 -11.15
C ALA A 630 5.57 14.70 -9.66
N ASP A 631 4.69 13.95 -9.02
CA ASP A 631 4.45 14.02 -7.56
C ASP A 631 5.67 13.65 -6.70
N ARG A 632 6.68 12.98 -7.25
CA ARG A 632 7.96 12.73 -6.56
C ARG A 632 8.97 13.86 -6.76
N LEU A 633 8.86 14.58 -7.87
CA LEU A 633 9.71 15.73 -8.19
C LEU A 633 9.25 17.01 -7.49
N ALA A 634 7.94 17.16 -7.26
CA ALA A 634 7.36 18.21 -6.42
C ALA A 634 7.57 17.91 -4.95
#